data_AF-A0A1B7MG41-F1
#
_entry.id   AF-A0A1B7MG41-F1
#
_cell.length_a   1.000
_cell.length_b   1.000
_cell.length_c   1.000
_cell.angle_alpha   90.00
_cell.angle_beta   90.00
_cell.angle_gamma   90.00
#
_symmetry.space_group_name_H-M   'P 1'
#
loop_
_entity.id
_entity.type
_entity.pdbx_description
1 polymer ?
#
loop_
_entity_poly.entity_id
_entity_poly.type
_entity_poly.pdbx_seq_one_letter_code
_entity_poly.pdbx_strand_id
1 'polypeptide(L)'
;MQAYLAEKYMSGPKADAILSRAPQKKKKKKKRKADTATTASSLLVDEDAGWGGESSRLDEEEDITEAVVAKDRSFKKRRVDEGSGWSTIRRGEREESPPIPVDEQPTVVVEEEPEQPFTGGLLTSAQLRKALPKAKLKQEAMTKEEEEAAQETVYRDATGRKIDTKAARAEAARKKREREEKEAEKMEWGKGLVQREEQEERRRQLEKTRALPFARRADDKELNEELKAKDRWNDPAAAFLTKNRSKGPRKPEYKGPPPPPNRFGIKPGYRWDGVDRGNGFEKKYFQRLNERRRNTAASYEWSVDDM
;
A
#
# COMPACT_ATOMS: atom_id res chain seq x y z
N MET A 1 -38.66 10.77 -21.16
CA MET A 1 -37.74 9.87 -21.90
C MET A 1 -36.30 10.04 -21.42
N GLN A 2 -35.69 11.22 -21.54
CA GLN A 2 -34.27 11.44 -21.16
C GLN A 2 -33.94 11.08 -19.70
N ALA A 3 -34.80 11.42 -18.72
CA ALA A 3 -34.57 11.03 -17.32
C ALA A 3 -34.62 9.52 -17.09
N TYR A 4 -35.49 8.78 -17.79
CA TYR A 4 -35.57 7.32 -17.71
C TYR A 4 -34.33 6.65 -18.34
N LEU A 5 -33.89 7.18 -19.48
CA LEU A 5 -32.65 6.73 -20.12
C LEU A 5 -31.43 7.03 -19.25
N ALA A 6 -31.40 8.19 -18.60
CA ALA A 6 -30.34 8.55 -17.66
C ALA A 6 -30.34 7.67 -16.40
N GLU A 7 -31.51 7.33 -15.83
CA GLU A 7 -31.61 6.49 -14.63
C GLU A 7 -31.24 5.02 -14.90
N LYS A 8 -31.56 4.51 -16.10
CA LYS A 8 -31.42 3.08 -16.41
C LYS A 8 -30.23 2.71 -17.28
N TYR A 9 -29.72 3.65 -18.09
CA TYR A 9 -28.80 3.33 -19.18
C TYR A 9 -27.66 4.34 -19.37
N MET A 10 -27.55 5.40 -18.55
CA MET A 10 -26.40 6.32 -18.60
C MET A 10 -25.76 6.48 -17.22
N SER A 11 -24.44 6.64 -17.19
CA SER A 11 -23.67 6.90 -15.96
C SER A 11 -22.70 8.06 -16.17
N GLY A 12 -22.43 8.82 -15.11
CA GLY A 12 -21.47 9.93 -15.11
C GLY A 12 -22.11 11.32 -15.10
N PRO A 13 -21.32 12.39 -15.22
CA PRO A 13 -21.73 13.76 -14.91
C PRO A 13 -22.94 14.26 -15.71
N LYS A 14 -23.08 13.75 -16.94
CA LYS A 14 -24.19 14.08 -17.84
C LYS A 14 -25.50 13.40 -17.41
N ALA A 15 -25.45 12.19 -16.86
CA ALA A 15 -26.62 11.51 -16.30
C ALA A 15 -27.11 12.23 -15.03
N ASP A 16 -26.18 12.63 -14.16
CA ASP A 16 -26.48 13.34 -12.91
C ASP A 16 -27.09 14.73 -13.15
N ALA A 17 -26.62 15.45 -14.18
CA ALA A 17 -27.19 16.73 -14.58
C ALA A 17 -28.63 16.60 -15.12
N ILE A 18 -28.95 15.49 -15.79
CA ILE A 18 -30.30 15.23 -16.32
C ILE A 18 -31.24 14.77 -15.20
N LEU A 19 -30.76 13.94 -14.27
CA LEU A 19 -31.53 13.45 -13.13
C LEU A 19 -31.82 14.55 -12.09
N SER A 20 -30.89 15.50 -11.91
CA SER A 20 -31.08 16.65 -11.00
C SER A 20 -32.07 17.69 -11.53
N ARG A 21 -32.18 17.85 -12.86
CA ARG A 21 -33.14 18.77 -13.49
C ARG A 21 -34.55 18.20 -13.63
N ALA A 22 -34.71 16.88 -13.51
CA ALA A 22 -36.02 16.22 -13.63
C ALA A 22 -36.86 16.37 -12.34
N PRO A 23 -38.17 16.66 -12.45
CA PRO A 23 -39.04 16.82 -11.28
C PRO A 23 -39.22 15.47 -10.57
N GLN A 24 -38.77 15.40 -9.31
CA GLN A 24 -38.86 14.21 -8.46
C GLN A 24 -40.33 13.85 -8.17
N LYS A 25 -40.82 12.74 -8.73
CA LYS A 25 -42.16 12.22 -8.39
C LYS A 25 -42.15 11.67 -6.96
N LYS A 26 -42.87 12.33 -6.05
CA LYS A 26 -43.07 11.87 -4.67
C LYS A 26 -43.69 10.46 -4.66
N LYS A 27 -42.98 9.48 -4.11
CA LYS A 27 -43.48 8.10 -3.94
C LYS A 27 -44.66 8.08 -2.95
N LYS A 28 -45.89 7.81 -3.43
CA LYS A 28 -47.02 7.46 -2.56
C LYS A 28 -46.77 6.09 -1.91
N LYS A 29 -46.73 6.02 -0.58
CA LYS A 29 -46.74 4.78 0.21
C LYS A 29 -48.00 3.96 -0.14
N LYS A 30 -47.85 2.78 -0.72
CA LYS A 30 -48.95 1.82 -0.89
C LYS A 30 -48.93 0.81 0.26
N LYS A 31 -50.04 0.75 1.00
CA LYS A 31 -50.33 -0.23 2.07
C LYS A 31 -50.23 -1.66 1.53
N ARG A 32 -49.61 -2.53 2.32
CA ARG A 32 -49.64 -3.99 2.13
C ARG A 32 -51.05 -4.51 2.40
N LYS A 33 -51.61 -5.29 1.48
CA LYS A 33 -52.64 -6.30 1.77
C LYS A 33 -52.06 -7.65 1.37
N ALA A 34 -52.18 -8.60 2.29
CA ALA A 34 -51.99 -10.02 2.03
C ALA A 34 -53.13 -10.52 1.14
N ASP A 35 -52.86 -11.50 0.28
CA ASP A 35 -53.77 -12.62 0.03
C ASP A 35 -53.06 -13.76 -0.71
N THR A 36 -53.64 -14.93 -0.52
CA THR A 36 -53.10 -16.29 -0.62
C THR A 36 -53.20 -16.88 -2.04
N ALA A 37 -52.42 -17.95 -2.23
CA ALA A 37 -52.17 -18.78 -3.42
C ALA A 37 -53.35 -19.18 -4.33
N THR A 38 -53.05 -19.33 -5.62
CA THR A 38 -53.52 -20.45 -6.47
C THR A 38 -52.56 -20.72 -7.64
N THR A 39 -52.34 -22.00 -7.88
CA THR A 39 -51.62 -22.73 -8.93
C THR A 39 -52.09 -22.44 -10.37
N ALA A 40 -51.15 -22.38 -11.33
CA ALA A 40 -51.30 -22.91 -12.70
C ALA A 40 -49.98 -22.85 -13.52
N SER A 41 -49.50 -24.03 -13.93
CA SER A 41 -48.87 -24.41 -15.20
C SER A 41 -47.97 -23.43 -15.98
N SER A 42 -46.72 -23.87 -16.13
CA SER A 42 -45.66 -23.47 -17.05
C SER A 42 -45.91 -23.86 -18.52
N LEU A 43 -45.66 -22.93 -19.46
CA LEU A 43 -45.33 -23.15 -20.88
C LEU A 43 -44.97 -21.80 -21.54
N LEU A 44 -43.77 -21.70 -22.15
CA LEU A 44 -43.29 -20.79 -23.21
C LEU A 44 -41.75 -20.90 -23.27
N VAL A 45 -41.20 -21.78 -24.12
CA VAL A 45 -40.64 -21.51 -25.47
C VAL A 45 -39.26 -20.84 -25.41
N ASP A 46 -38.24 -21.67 -25.67
CA ASP A 46 -36.85 -21.32 -25.99
C ASP A 46 -36.80 -20.63 -27.37
N GLU A 47 -36.20 -19.44 -27.45
CA GLU A 47 -35.63 -18.91 -28.69
C GLU A 47 -34.31 -18.17 -28.38
N ASP A 48 -33.24 -18.71 -28.96
CA ASP A 48 -31.99 -18.07 -29.38
C ASP A 48 -30.98 -17.51 -28.36
N ALA A 49 -30.06 -18.40 -27.98
CA ALA A 49 -28.67 -18.04 -27.67
C ALA A 49 -27.70 -18.97 -28.44
N GLY A 50 -27.29 -18.57 -29.64
CA GLY A 50 -26.26 -19.22 -30.43
C GLY A 50 -25.27 -18.21 -30.98
N TRP A 51 -24.15 -17.97 -30.28
CA TRP A 51 -22.98 -17.30 -30.84
C TRP A 51 -21.80 -18.28 -30.83
N GLY A 52 -21.73 -19.11 -31.87
CA GLY A 52 -20.44 -19.52 -32.46
C GLY A 52 -20.00 -18.40 -33.41
N GLY A 53 -18.74 -18.03 -33.55
CA GLY A 53 -17.62 -18.92 -33.86
C GLY A 53 -17.24 -18.65 -35.33
N GLU A 54 -16.03 -18.14 -35.52
CA GLU A 54 -15.28 -18.04 -36.79
C GLU A 54 -15.61 -16.91 -37.79
N SER A 55 -14.69 -15.95 -37.93
CA SER A 55 -14.17 -15.56 -39.26
C SER A 55 -12.79 -14.94 -39.13
N SER A 56 -11.79 -15.73 -39.51
CA SER A 56 -10.43 -15.31 -39.86
C SER A 56 -10.39 -14.80 -41.31
N ARG A 57 -9.32 -14.04 -41.63
CA ARG A 57 -8.93 -13.40 -42.91
C ARG A 57 -9.46 -11.96 -43.09
N LEU A 58 -8.70 -10.98 -43.58
CA LEU A 58 -7.31 -10.84 -44.01
C LEU A 58 -7.10 -9.33 -44.27
N ASP A 59 -5.85 -8.90 -44.13
CA ASP A 59 -5.14 -7.87 -44.93
C ASP A 59 -5.00 -6.39 -44.50
N GLU A 60 -3.76 -5.94 -44.81
CA GLU A 60 -3.11 -4.62 -44.90
C GLU A 60 -2.46 -4.09 -43.59
N GLU A 61 -1.14 -4.33 -43.36
CA GLU A 61 0.05 -3.61 -43.93
C GLU A 61 -0.01 -2.09 -43.62
N GLU A 62 0.96 -1.38 -43.06
CA GLU A 62 2.42 -1.45 -42.89
C GLU A 62 2.82 -0.34 -41.86
N ASP A 63 4.11 -0.15 -41.59
CA ASP A 63 4.75 1.00 -40.88
C ASP A 63 4.71 1.00 -39.33
N ILE A 64 5.78 0.61 -38.63
CA ILE A 64 7.07 1.32 -38.49
C ILE A 64 8.00 0.51 -37.56
N THR A 65 9.03 -0.06 -38.15
CA THR A 65 10.24 -0.51 -37.46
C THR A 65 11.14 0.71 -37.20
N GLU A 66 11.35 1.08 -35.93
CA GLU A 66 12.38 2.07 -35.59
C GLU A 66 13.32 1.56 -34.48
N ALA A 67 14.44 1.05 -34.98
CA ALA A 67 15.76 0.86 -34.40
C ALA A 67 16.02 1.38 -32.98
N VAL A 68 16.26 0.44 -32.07
CA VAL A 68 17.00 0.67 -30.82
C VAL A 68 18.48 0.85 -31.16
N VAL A 69 18.93 2.11 -31.23
CA VAL A 69 20.34 2.48 -31.32
C VAL A 69 21.02 2.17 -29.98
N ALA A 70 21.73 1.05 -29.95
CA ALA A 70 22.71 0.74 -28.92
C ALA A 70 23.88 1.73 -29.02
N LYS A 71 24.10 2.53 -27.97
CA LYS A 71 25.35 3.27 -27.80
C LYS A 71 26.25 2.54 -26.83
N ASP A 72 27.31 2.01 -27.42
CA ASP A 72 28.62 1.70 -26.89
C ASP A 72 28.94 2.26 -25.50
N ARG A 73 29.27 1.36 -24.57
CA ARG A 73 30.16 1.65 -23.45
C ARG A 73 31.30 0.64 -23.50
N SER A 74 32.42 1.12 -24.04
CA SER A 74 33.68 0.41 -24.17
C SER A 74 34.31 0.06 -22.82
N PHE A 75 34.81 -1.18 -22.78
CA PHE A 75 35.94 -1.71 -22.02
C PHE A 75 36.52 -0.89 -20.85
N LYS A 76 36.32 -1.42 -19.63
CA LYS A 76 37.35 -1.35 -18.57
C LYS A 76 37.38 -2.65 -17.75
N LYS A 77 38.34 -3.49 -18.16
CA LYS A 77 39.09 -4.56 -17.46
C LYS A 77 38.52 -5.10 -16.13
N ARG A 78 38.13 -6.38 -16.17
CA ARG A 78 37.95 -7.28 -15.00
C ARG A 78 39.24 -7.37 -14.19
N ARG A 79 39.14 -7.30 -12.86
CA ARG A 79 39.84 -8.23 -11.97
C ARG A 79 38.82 -9.26 -11.49
N VAL A 80 39.18 -10.53 -11.68
CA VAL A 80 38.54 -11.69 -11.08
C VAL A 80 39.17 -11.84 -9.71
N ASP A 81 38.35 -11.93 -8.66
CA ASP A 81 38.68 -12.72 -7.48
C ASP A 81 37.40 -13.44 -7.06
N GLU A 82 37.54 -14.75 -6.98
CA GLU A 82 36.50 -15.73 -6.73
C GLU A 82 36.10 -15.75 -5.25
N GLY A 83 34.81 -15.97 -5.00
CA GLY A 83 34.35 -16.71 -3.82
C GLY A 83 34.41 -15.99 -2.48
N SER A 84 33.35 -15.27 -2.12
CA SER A 84 32.77 -15.35 -0.77
C SER A 84 31.43 -14.60 -0.71
N GLY A 85 30.33 -15.36 -0.70
CA GLY A 85 28.99 -14.87 -0.38
C GLY A 85 28.80 -14.66 1.12
N TRP A 86 29.68 -13.92 1.78
CA TRP A 86 29.49 -13.46 3.14
C TRP A 86 29.08 -11.99 3.14
N SER A 87 27.80 -11.75 3.42
CA SER A 87 27.31 -10.43 3.80
C SER A 87 27.89 -10.08 5.17
N THR A 88 28.92 -9.23 5.21
CA THR A 88 29.32 -8.58 6.46
C THR A 88 28.18 -7.66 6.90
N ILE A 89 27.54 -8.03 8.00
CA ILE A 89 26.61 -7.18 8.75
C ILE A 89 27.38 -5.91 9.08
N ARG A 90 27.00 -4.80 8.43
CA ARG A 90 27.52 -3.48 8.80
C ARG A 90 27.22 -3.28 10.28
N ARG A 91 28.30 -3.14 11.05
CA ARG A 91 28.32 -2.67 12.42
C ARG A 91 27.34 -1.50 12.56
N GLY A 92 26.47 -1.61 13.57
CA GLY A 92 25.30 -0.76 13.79
C GLY A 92 25.52 0.72 13.49
N GLU A 93 24.51 1.26 12.85
CA GLU A 93 24.19 2.69 12.78
C GLU A 93 24.41 3.30 14.17
N ARG A 94 25.46 4.10 14.28
CA ARG A 94 25.74 4.89 15.47
C ARG A 94 24.70 6.01 15.43
N GLU A 95 23.66 5.91 16.24
CA GLU A 95 22.79 7.04 16.50
C GLU A 95 23.68 8.19 16.97
N GLU A 96 23.74 9.25 16.16
CA GLU A 96 24.42 10.49 16.53
C GLU A 96 23.63 11.09 17.69
N SER A 97 24.18 10.96 18.89
CA SER A 97 23.67 11.65 20.07
C SER A 97 23.55 13.15 19.78
N PRO A 98 22.45 13.81 20.20
CA PRO A 98 22.28 15.25 19.99
C PRO A 98 23.44 16.03 20.63
N PRO A 99 23.82 17.19 20.08
CA PRO A 99 24.92 17.98 20.61
C PRO A 99 24.63 18.38 22.05
N ILE A 100 25.63 18.20 22.92
CA ILE A 100 25.61 18.57 24.34
C ILE A 100 25.33 20.09 24.44
N PRO A 101 24.41 20.55 25.32
CA PRO A 101 24.15 21.96 25.53
C PRO A 101 25.40 22.71 26.01
N VAL A 102 25.47 24.00 25.67
CA VAL A 102 26.66 24.87 25.82
C VAL A 102 27.15 25.02 27.28
N ASP A 103 26.33 24.61 28.27
CA ASP A 103 26.60 24.79 29.70
C ASP A 103 27.62 23.81 30.31
N GLU A 104 28.06 22.78 29.57
CA GLU A 104 29.02 21.76 30.09
C GLU A 104 30.43 21.84 29.46
N GLN A 105 30.75 22.89 28.70
CA GLN A 105 32.13 23.08 28.25
C GLN A 105 33.02 23.55 29.41
N PRO A 106 34.25 23.02 29.55
CA PRO A 106 35.18 23.52 30.57
C PRO A 106 35.49 24.98 30.28
N THR A 107 35.08 25.86 31.18
CA THR A 107 35.48 27.27 31.20
C THR A 107 36.99 27.35 31.35
N VAL A 108 37.70 27.57 30.25
CA VAL A 108 39.10 28.01 30.29
C VAL A 108 39.06 29.45 30.77
N VAL A 109 39.40 29.64 32.04
CA VAL A 109 39.68 30.97 32.61
C VAL A 109 40.94 31.48 31.92
N VAL A 110 40.74 32.24 30.84
CA VAL A 110 41.80 33.09 30.31
C VAL A 110 41.87 34.26 31.28
N GLU A 111 42.91 34.28 32.10
CA GLU A 111 43.24 35.42 32.95
C GLU A 111 43.45 36.63 32.05
N GLU A 112 42.48 37.55 32.07
CA GLU A 112 42.57 38.84 31.39
C GLU A 112 43.55 39.72 32.17
N GLU A 113 44.80 39.79 31.71
CA GLU A 113 45.72 40.85 32.14
C GLU A 113 45.24 42.22 31.63
N PRO A 114 45.40 43.30 32.42
CA PRO A 114 44.82 44.60 32.10
C PRO A 114 45.45 45.25 30.85
N GLU A 115 44.58 45.73 29.96
CA GLU A 115 44.90 46.40 28.70
C GLU A 115 45.72 47.70 28.94
N GLN A 116 47.01 47.68 28.61
CA GLN A 116 47.82 48.89 28.43
C GLN A 116 47.55 49.49 27.04
N PRO A 117 47.40 50.82 26.88
CA PRO A 117 47.22 51.43 25.56
C PRO A 117 48.51 51.30 24.73
N PHE A 118 48.42 50.57 23.62
CA PHE A 118 49.57 50.19 22.80
C PHE A 118 50.03 51.33 21.87
N THR A 119 51.29 51.75 22.02
CA THR A 119 51.95 52.78 21.19
C THR A 119 52.91 52.13 20.20
N GLY A 120 52.44 51.83 18.99
CA GLY A 120 53.26 51.62 17.79
C GLY A 120 53.79 50.18 17.55
N GLY A 121 53.13 49.44 16.65
CA GLY A 121 53.57 48.13 16.13
C GLY A 121 52.56 47.48 15.20
N LEU A 122 52.99 46.50 14.37
CA LEU A 122 52.13 45.75 13.44
C LEU A 122 50.97 45.08 14.19
N LEU A 123 49.73 45.46 13.86
CA LEU A 123 48.52 44.92 14.48
C LEU A 123 48.13 43.57 13.88
N THR A 124 47.67 42.64 14.73
CA THR A 124 47.05 41.39 14.29
C THR A 124 45.67 41.63 13.67
N SER A 125 45.20 40.75 12.78
CA SER A 125 43.89 40.91 12.11
C SER A 125 42.71 40.94 13.10
N ALA A 126 42.85 40.31 14.27
CA ALA A 126 41.88 40.36 15.36
C ALA A 126 41.87 41.73 16.07
N GLN A 127 43.03 42.30 16.37
CA GLN A 127 43.15 43.64 16.97
C GLN A 127 42.69 44.74 16.00
N LEU A 128 42.97 44.60 14.71
CA LEU A 128 42.50 45.53 13.66
C LEU A 128 40.97 45.53 13.55
N ARG A 129 40.32 44.37 13.70
CA ARG A 129 38.85 44.24 13.73
C ARG A 129 38.21 44.80 15.00
N LYS A 130 38.95 44.87 16.11
CA LYS A 130 38.48 45.44 17.40
C LYS A 130 38.70 46.96 17.45
N ALA A 131 39.80 47.44 16.88
CA ALA A 131 40.17 48.86 16.82
C ALA A 131 39.46 49.64 15.70
N LEU A 132 39.16 49.01 14.56
CA LEU A 132 38.29 49.62 13.57
C LEU A 132 36.86 49.59 14.10
N PRO A 133 36.18 50.74 14.30
CA PRO A 133 34.75 50.72 14.56
C PRO A 133 34.11 50.00 13.38
N LYS A 134 33.41 48.89 13.64
CA LYS A 134 32.43 48.38 12.69
C LYS A 134 31.48 49.54 12.48
N ALA A 135 31.63 50.26 11.39
CA ALA A 135 30.62 51.19 10.93
C ALA A 135 29.38 50.32 10.79
N LYS A 136 28.51 50.39 11.80
CA LYS A 136 27.10 50.13 11.61
C LYS A 136 26.69 51.21 10.63
N LEU A 137 26.99 50.97 9.35
CA LEU A 137 26.24 51.55 8.27
C LEU A 137 24.81 51.36 8.76
N LYS A 138 24.15 52.48 9.05
CA LYS A 138 22.71 52.50 9.16
C LYS A 138 22.25 52.05 7.78
N GLN A 139 22.24 50.74 7.57
CA GLN A 139 21.31 50.11 6.67
C GLN A 139 19.99 50.51 7.30
N GLU A 140 19.43 51.58 6.76
CA GLU A 140 18.00 51.84 6.84
C GLU A 140 17.34 50.47 6.69
N ALA A 141 16.41 50.16 7.57
CA ALA A 141 15.71 48.89 7.57
C ALA A 141 14.87 48.77 6.29
N MET A 142 15.52 48.62 5.14
CA MET A 142 15.02 47.88 4.01
C MET A 142 14.61 46.55 4.63
N THR A 143 13.33 46.26 4.53
CA THR A 143 12.82 44.99 4.99
C THR A 143 13.64 43.89 4.31
N LYS A 144 13.93 42.78 5.01
CA LYS A 144 14.64 41.65 4.38
C LYS A 144 13.99 41.24 3.06
N GLU A 145 12.67 41.44 2.94
CA GLU A 145 11.87 41.24 1.73
C GLU A 145 12.26 42.18 0.57
N GLU A 146 12.64 43.44 0.84
CA GLU A 146 13.12 44.41 -0.19
C GLU A 146 14.57 44.14 -0.61
N GLU A 147 15.44 43.70 0.31
CA GLU A 147 16.80 43.25 -0.03
C GLU A 147 16.77 41.94 -0.84
N GLU A 148 15.86 41.03 -0.49
CA GLU A 148 15.61 39.79 -1.24
C GLU A 148 15.00 40.10 -2.62
N ALA A 149 14.06 41.04 -2.73
CA ALA A 149 13.48 41.49 -3.99
C ALA A 149 14.51 42.19 -4.91
N ALA A 150 15.46 42.95 -4.35
CA ALA A 150 16.54 43.58 -5.11
C ALA A 150 17.59 42.58 -5.62
N GLN A 151 17.70 41.41 -5.00
CA GLN A 151 18.58 40.30 -5.42
C GLN A 151 17.84 39.18 -6.19
N GLU A 152 16.56 39.37 -6.52
CA GLU A 152 15.77 38.35 -7.23
C GLU A 152 16.36 38.03 -8.62
N THR A 153 16.82 36.79 -8.76
CA THR A 153 17.29 36.25 -10.04
C THR A 153 16.12 36.00 -10.98
N VAL A 154 16.09 36.72 -12.10
CA VAL A 154 15.05 36.55 -13.13
C VAL A 154 15.35 35.31 -13.98
N TYR A 155 14.63 34.22 -13.72
CA TYR A 155 14.69 33.01 -14.54
C TYR A 155 13.89 33.20 -15.84
N ARG A 156 14.48 32.76 -16.96
CA ARG A 156 13.87 32.81 -18.29
C ARG A 156 13.92 31.44 -18.96
N ASP A 157 12.89 31.12 -19.74
CA ASP A 157 12.84 29.91 -20.56
C ASP A 157 13.81 30.00 -21.75
N ALA A 158 14.07 28.87 -22.41
CA ALA A 158 14.90 28.80 -23.63
C ALA A 158 14.39 29.71 -24.78
N THR A 159 13.15 30.19 -24.71
CA THR A 159 12.51 31.12 -25.64
C THR A 159 12.52 32.59 -25.15
N GLY A 160 13.14 32.86 -23.99
CA GLY A 160 13.35 34.20 -23.43
C GLY A 160 12.21 34.76 -22.58
N ARG A 161 11.11 34.02 -22.37
CA ARG A 161 10.00 34.45 -21.49
C ARG A 161 10.38 34.33 -20.01
N LYS A 162 10.01 35.34 -19.20
CA LYS A 162 10.23 35.33 -17.74
C LYS A 162 9.34 34.24 -17.12
N ILE A 163 9.94 33.38 -16.30
CA ILE A 163 9.24 32.31 -15.59
C ILE A 163 8.95 32.80 -14.17
N ASP A 164 7.69 32.80 -13.76
CA ASP A 164 7.32 33.03 -12.37
C ASP A 164 7.71 31.79 -11.54
N THR A 165 8.81 31.89 -10.80
CA THR A 165 9.39 30.79 -10.00
C THR A 165 8.38 30.21 -8.99
N LYS A 166 7.51 31.05 -8.42
CA LYS A 166 6.42 30.65 -7.52
C LYS A 166 5.36 29.80 -8.26
N ALA A 167 4.98 30.19 -9.47
CA ALA A 167 4.01 29.45 -10.29
C ALA A 167 4.60 28.12 -10.79
N ALA A 168 5.84 28.13 -11.29
CA ALA A 168 6.53 26.92 -11.74
C ALA A 168 6.76 25.91 -10.59
N ARG A 169 7.08 26.38 -9.38
CA ARG A 169 7.21 25.53 -8.19
C ARG A 169 5.87 24.97 -7.73
N ALA A 170 4.79 25.74 -7.84
CA ALA A 170 3.43 25.27 -7.55
C ALA A 170 2.96 24.22 -8.57
N GLU A 171 3.18 24.42 -9.86
CA GLU A 171 2.85 23.43 -10.89
C GLU A 171 3.71 22.16 -10.79
N ALA A 172 5.00 22.30 -10.50
CA ALA A 172 5.87 21.14 -10.23
C ALA A 172 5.41 20.37 -8.98
N ALA A 173 5.00 21.06 -7.92
CA ALA A 173 4.45 20.43 -6.73
C ALA A 173 3.11 19.72 -7.01
N ARG A 174 2.21 20.32 -7.81
CA ARG A 174 0.95 19.67 -8.22
C ARG A 174 1.20 18.45 -9.10
N LYS A 175 2.10 18.55 -10.08
CA LYS A 175 2.47 17.43 -10.95
C LYS A 175 3.17 16.30 -10.18
N LYS A 176 3.95 16.64 -9.15
CA LYS A 176 4.56 15.65 -8.26
C LYS A 176 3.49 14.92 -7.44
N ARG A 177 2.53 15.64 -6.85
CA ARG A 177 1.40 15.04 -6.11
C ARG A 177 0.55 14.14 -7.01
N GLU A 178 0.21 14.58 -8.21
CA GLU A 178 -0.58 13.78 -9.15
C GLU A 178 0.16 12.50 -9.58
N ARG A 179 1.49 12.55 -9.73
CA ARG A 179 2.32 11.35 -9.99
C ARG A 179 2.33 10.41 -8.80
N GLU A 180 2.51 10.94 -7.59
CA GLU A 180 2.46 10.16 -6.34
C GLU A 180 1.09 9.50 -6.15
N GLU A 181 -0.01 10.19 -6.47
CA GLU A 181 -1.37 9.66 -6.42
C GLU A 181 -1.58 8.52 -7.44
N LYS A 182 -1.13 8.69 -8.69
CA LYS A 182 -1.22 7.64 -9.72
C LYS A 182 -0.35 6.43 -9.40
N GLU A 183 0.84 6.66 -8.85
CA GLU A 183 1.70 5.58 -8.37
C GLU A 183 1.07 4.85 -7.19
N ALA A 184 0.45 5.58 -6.25
CA ALA A 184 -0.31 4.98 -5.15
C ALA A 184 -1.52 4.18 -5.65
N GLU A 185 -2.29 4.70 -6.59
CA GLU A 185 -3.43 3.99 -7.21
C GLU A 185 -2.97 2.72 -7.92
N LYS A 186 -1.86 2.78 -8.68
CA LYS A 186 -1.27 1.59 -9.31
C LYS A 186 -0.78 0.57 -8.28
N MET A 187 -0.20 1.03 -7.18
CA MET A 187 0.23 0.17 -6.08
C MET A 187 -0.96 -0.45 -5.34
N GLU A 188 -2.05 0.30 -5.14
CA GLU A 188 -3.29 -0.22 -4.56
C GLU A 188 -3.99 -1.21 -5.48
N TRP A 189 -4.00 -0.94 -6.78
CA TRP A 189 -4.53 -1.84 -7.79
C TRP A 189 -3.71 -3.14 -7.88
N GLY A 190 -2.40 -3.05 -7.68
CA GLY A 190 -1.51 -4.21 -7.62
C GLY A 190 -1.66 -5.07 -6.36
N LYS A 191 -2.35 -4.60 -5.31
CA LYS A 191 -2.59 -5.39 -4.09
C LYS A 191 -3.72 -6.40 -4.32
N GLY A 192 -3.57 -7.59 -3.76
CA GLY A 192 -4.61 -8.61 -3.82
C GLY A 192 -5.82 -8.25 -2.95
N LEU A 193 -7.04 -8.64 -3.39
CA LEU A 193 -8.28 -8.47 -2.62
C LEU A 193 -8.16 -9.03 -1.19
N VAL A 194 -7.64 -10.26 -1.06
CA VAL A 194 -7.45 -10.93 0.24
C VAL A 194 -6.50 -10.15 1.15
N GLN A 195 -5.45 -9.52 0.59
CA GLN A 195 -4.52 -8.72 1.37
C GLN A 195 -5.17 -7.43 1.90
N ARG A 196 -6.10 -6.83 1.14
CA ARG A 196 -6.87 -5.66 1.58
C ARG A 196 -7.85 -6.05 2.69
N GLU A 197 -8.61 -7.13 2.49
CA GLU A 197 -9.53 -7.67 3.50
C GLU A 197 -8.80 -8.02 4.81
N GLU A 198 -7.65 -8.70 4.73
CA GLU A 198 -6.83 -9.03 5.91
C GLU A 198 -6.31 -7.78 6.64
N GLN A 199 -5.91 -6.72 5.92
CA GLN A 199 -5.51 -5.46 6.54
C GLN A 199 -6.66 -4.77 7.27
N GLU A 200 -7.86 -4.78 6.68
CA GLU A 200 -9.05 -4.23 7.30
C GLU A 200 -9.49 -5.03 8.53
N GLU A 201 -9.48 -6.35 8.45
CA GLU A 201 -9.76 -7.23 9.57
C GLU A 201 -8.73 -7.04 10.69
N ARG A 202 -7.44 -6.95 10.36
CA ARG A 202 -6.38 -6.67 11.33
C ARG A 202 -6.58 -5.30 11.99
N ARG A 203 -6.92 -4.26 11.24
CA ARG A 203 -7.24 -2.93 11.79
C ARG A 203 -8.42 -3.02 12.76
N ARG A 204 -9.50 -3.70 12.36
CA ARG A 204 -10.67 -3.91 13.21
C ARG A 204 -10.34 -4.72 14.46
N GLN A 205 -9.49 -5.72 14.35
CA GLN A 205 -9.01 -6.49 15.49
C GLN A 205 -8.20 -5.60 16.42
N LEU A 206 -7.30 -4.75 15.92
CA LEU A 206 -6.52 -3.82 16.73
C LEU A 206 -7.40 -2.81 17.47
N GLU A 207 -8.43 -2.28 16.82
CA GLU A 207 -9.42 -1.39 17.45
C GLU A 207 -10.18 -2.11 18.56
N LYS A 208 -10.60 -3.36 18.34
CA LYS A 208 -11.22 -4.19 19.36
C LYS A 208 -10.27 -4.47 20.52
N THR A 209 -9.04 -4.89 20.25
CA THR A 209 -8.05 -5.18 21.30
C THR A 209 -7.64 -3.94 22.07
N ARG A 210 -7.66 -2.76 21.44
CA ARG A 210 -7.42 -1.48 22.12
C ARG A 210 -8.50 -1.19 23.17
N ALA A 211 -9.73 -1.58 22.93
CA ALA A 211 -10.85 -1.38 23.86
C ALA A 211 -10.93 -2.49 24.94
N LEU A 212 -10.39 -3.68 24.66
CA LEU A 212 -10.43 -4.83 25.56
C LEU A 212 -9.42 -4.69 26.72
N PRO A 213 -9.74 -5.24 27.91
CA PRO A 213 -8.77 -5.34 29.00
C PRO A 213 -7.65 -6.33 28.64
N PHE A 214 -6.47 -6.15 29.24
CA PHE A 214 -5.29 -6.99 28.98
C PHE A 214 -5.54 -8.47 29.27
N ALA A 215 -6.23 -8.80 30.37
CA ALA A 215 -6.54 -10.17 30.77
C ALA A 215 -8.01 -10.51 30.50
N ARG A 216 -8.24 -11.63 29.81
CA ARG A 216 -9.58 -12.22 29.65
C ARG A 216 -9.91 -13.08 30.87
N ARG A 217 -11.08 -12.87 31.48
CA ARG A 217 -11.58 -13.67 32.62
C ARG A 217 -12.66 -14.65 32.16
N ALA A 218 -13.03 -15.58 33.05
CA ALA A 218 -14.13 -16.53 32.80
C ALA A 218 -15.48 -15.83 32.49
N ASP A 219 -15.69 -14.63 33.01
CA ASP A 219 -16.93 -13.86 32.79
C ASP A 219 -16.95 -13.03 31.49
N ASP A 220 -15.91 -13.12 30.66
CA ASP A 220 -15.82 -12.36 29.41
C ASP A 220 -16.92 -12.77 28.43
N LYS A 221 -17.77 -11.82 28.03
CA LYS A 221 -18.98 -12.08 27.24
C LYS A 221 -18.64 -12.55 25.83
N GLU A 222 -17.70 -11.88 25.16
CA GLU A 222 -17.35 -12.20 23.77
C GLU A 222 -16.76 -13.61 23.67
N LEU A 223 -15.86 -13.96 24.60
CA LEU A 223 -15.26 -15.29 24.67
C LEU A 223 -16.32 -16.37 24.94
N ASN A 224 -17.23 -16.12 25.88
CA ASN A 224 -18.30 -17.07 26.20
C ASN A 224 -19.28 -17.27 25.05
N GLU A 225 -19.58 -16.21 24.29
CA GLU A 225 -20.39 -16.29 23.08
C GLU A 225 -19.68 -17.13 21.99
N GLU A 226 -18.38 -16.92 21.78
CA GLU A 226 -17.58 -17.69 20.83
C GLU A 226 -17.53 -19.19 21.21
N LEU A 227 -17.32 -19.51 22.48
CA LEU A 227 -17.28 -20.90 22.98
C LEU A 227 -18.64 -21.61 22.88
N LYS A 228 -19.74 -20.87 23.00
CA LYS A 228 -21.11 -21.37 22.78
C LYS A 228 -21.40 -21.59 21.31
N ALA A 229 -20.89 -20.72 20.43
CA ALA A 229 -21.06 -20.84 18.99
C ALA A 229 -20.20 -21.94 18.34
N LYS A 230 -19.15 -22.41 19.01
CA LYS A 230 -18.28 -23.47 18.51
C LYS A 230 -19.03 -24.80 18.33
N ASP A 231 -19.15 -25.24 17.09
CA ASP A 231 -19.70 -26.54 16.74
C ASP A 231 -18.84 -27.67 17.31
N ARG A 232 -19.48 -28.60 18.03
CA ARG A 232 -18.85 -29.77 18.62
C ARG A 232 -19.33 -31.01 17.87
N TRP A 233 -18.37 -31.78 17.34
CA TRP A 233 -18.69 -32.95 16.50
C TRP A 233 -19.48 -34.05 17.23
N ASN A 234 -19.30 -34.16 18.55
CA ASN A 234 -19.93 -35.15 19.43
C ASN A 234 -21.17 -34.63 20.18
N ASP A 235 -21.74 -33.49 19.79
CA ASP A 235 -22.91 -32.95 20.49
C ASP A 235 -24.22 -33.58 19.95
N PRO A 236 -24.93 -34.40 20.76
CA PRO A 236 -26.20 -35.00 20.33
C PRO A 236 -27.30 -33.96 20.09
N ALA A 237 -27.23 -32.78 20.72
CA ALA A 237 -28.20 -31.70 20.55
C ALA A 237 -27.98 -30.94 19.23
N ALA A 238 -26.80 -31.02 18.61
CA ALA A 238 -26.48 -30.30 17.38
C ALA A 238 -27.43 -30.67 16.23
N ALA A 239 -27.83 -31.94 16.14
CA ALA A 239 -28.79 -32.42 15.15
C ALA A 239 -30.20 -31.79 15.31
N PHE A 240 -30.59 -31.44 16.53
CA PHE A 240 -31.91 -30.85 16.83
C PHE A 240 -31.90 -29.32 16.69
N LEU A 241 -30.78 -28.68 17.00
CA LEU A 241 -30.64 -27.22 17.01
C LEU A 241 -30.32 -26.64 15.62
N THR A 242 -29.66 -27.40 14.75
CA THR A 242 -29.25 -26.92 13.42
C THR A 242 -30.38 -27.09 12.40
N LYS A 243 -31.22 -26.06 12.23
CA LYS A 243 -32.09 -25.98 11.05
C LYS A 243 -31.22 -25.69 9.82
N ASN A 244 -31.25 -26.57 8.82
CA ASN A 244 -30.57 -26.38 7.53
C ASN A 244 -31.13 -25.14 6.81
N ARG A 245 -30.58 -23.96 7.12
CA ARG A 245 -30.88 -22.74 6.38
C ARG A 245 -30.03 -22.75 5.12
N SER A 246 -30.69 -22.64 3.96
CA SER A 246 -29.99 -22.29 2.73
C SER A 246 -29.35 -20.91 2.94
N LYS A 247 -28.03 -20.90 3.13
CA LYS A 247 -27.25 -19.67 3.16
C LYS A 247 -27.52 -18.96 1.82
N GLY A 248 -27.67 -17.62 1.86
CA GLY A 248 -28.07 -16.78 0.72
C GLY A 248 -27.15 -16.90 -0.51
N PRO A 249 -27.24 -15.99 -1.49
CA PRO A 249 -26.40 -16.09 -2.69
C PRO A 249 -24.91 -16.15 -2.30
N ARG A 250 -24.27 -17.30 -2.52
CA ARG A 250 -22.85 -17.54 -2.24
C ARG A 250 -22.08 -17.50 -3.55
N LYS A 251 -20.81 -17.07 -3.49
CA LYS A 251 -19.87 -17.28 -4.60
C LYS A 251 -19.82 -18.78 -4.88
N PRO A 252 -19.87 -19.22 -6.15
CA PRO A 252 -19.82 -20.62 -6.48
C PRO A 252 -18.51 -21.21 -5.93
N GLU A 253 -18.61 -22.38 -5.32
CA GLU A 253 -17.47 -23.15 -4.81
C GLU A 253 -17.27 -24.38 -5.69
N TYR A 254 -16.05 -24.89 -5.72
CA TYR A 254 -15.73 -26.12 -6.44
C TYR A 254 -16.46 -27.32 -5.81
N LYS A 255 -17.04 -28.17 -6.67
CA LYS A 255 -17.85 -29.35 -6.27
C LYS A 255 -17.29 -30.68 -6.78
N GLY A 256 -16.11 -30.67 -7.39
CA GLY A 256 -15.50 -31.88 -7.96
C GLY A 256 -14.72 -32.72 -6.94
N PRO A 257 -13.90 -33.68 -7.40
CA PRO A 257 -13.08 -34.54 -6.53
C PRO A 257 -12.16 -33.74 -5.62
N PRO A 258 -11.76 -34.28 -4.45
CA PRO A 258 -10.93 -33.55 -3.51
C PRO A 258 -9.63 -33.06 -4.17
N PRO A 259 -9.31 -31.75 -4.12
CA PRO A 259 -8.10 -31.21 -4.71
C PRO A 259 -6.85 -31.74 -4.00
N PRO A 260 -5.69 -31.79 -4.67
CA PRO A 260 -4.43 -32.03 -4.00
C PRO A 260 -4.19 -30.94 -2.94
N PRO A 261 -3.57 -31.28 -1.80
CA PRO A 261 -3.28 -30.31 -0.75
C PRO A 261 -2.27 -29.27 -1.26
N ASN A 262 -2.47 -28.02 -0.84
CA ASN A 262 -1.58 -26.89 -1.12
C ASN A 262 -1.11 -26.32 0.23
N ARG A 263 0.14 -25.85 0.30
CA ARG A 263 0.72 -25.12 1.46
C ARG A 263 -0.22 -24.09 2.08
N PHE A 264 -1.01 -23.38 1.27
CA PHE A 264 -1.87 -22.30 1.73
C PHE A 264 -3.32 -22.72 2.05
N GLY A 265 -3.70 -23.99 1.85
CA GLY A 265 -5.08 -24.44 2.07
C GLY A 265 -6.12 -23.75 1.16
N ILE A 266 -5.68 -23.07 0.11
CA ILE A 266 -6.56 -22.37 -0.82
C ILE A 266 -7.34 -23.40 -1.63
N LYS A 267 -8.67 -23.32 -1.58
CA LYS A 267 -9.54 -24.15 -2.40
C LYS A 267 -9.42 -23.76 -3.88
N PRO A 268 -9.53 -24.73 -4.80
CA PRO A 268 -9.56 -24.43 -6.22
C PRO A 268 -10.77 -23.55 -6.58
N GLY A 269 -10.64 -22.82 -7.68
CA GLY A 269 -11.76 -22.06 -8.24
C GLY A 269 -12.91 -22.97 -8.65
N TYR A 270 -14.13 -22.43 -8.65
CA TYR A 270 -15.35 -23.22 -8.93
C TYR A 270 -15.40 -23.90 -10.30
N ARG A 271 -14.60 -23.40 -11.26
CA ARG A 271 -14.50 -23.91 -12.64
C ARG A 271 -13.33 -24.86 -12.86
N TRP A 272 -12.57 -25.17 -11.81
CA TRP A 272 -11.49 -26.13 -11.93
C TRP A 272 -12.07 -27.49 -12.30
N ASP A 273 -11.40 -28.26 -13.17
CA ASP A 273 -11.90 -29.52 -13.72
C ASP A 273 -11.51 -30.74 -12.88
N GLY A 274 -10.68 -30.56 -11.85
CA GLY A 274 -10.17 -31.64 -11.00
C GLY A 274 -8.91 -32.32 -11.51
N VAL A 275 -8.38 -31.91 -12.67
CA VAL A 275 -7.14 -32.49 -13.20
C VAL A 275 -5.94 -31.71 -12.66
N ASP A 276 -5.04 -32.43 -11.98
CA ASP A 276 -3.78 -31.87 -11.49
C ASP A 276 -2.81 -31.65 -12.67
N ARG A 277 -2.41 -30.39 -12.85
CA ARG A 277 -1.46 -29.94 -13.89
C ARG A 277 -0.17 -29.38 -13.29
N GLY A 278 0.11 -29.66 -12.02
CA GLY A 278 1.30 -29.18 -11.33
C GLY A 278 2.57 -29.95 -11.68
N ASN A 279 3.73 -29.31 -11.51
CA ASN A 279 5.06 -29.94 -11.60
C ASN A 279 5.40 -30.87 -10.40
N GLY A 280 4.41 -31.28 -9.60
CA GLY A 280 4.61 -32.08 -8.39
C GLY A 280 5.39 -31.41 -7.24
N PHE A 281 5.65 -30.09 -7.31
CA PHE A 281 6.39 -29.35 -6.27
C PHE A 281 5.73 -29.44 -4.90
N GLU A 282 4.42 -29.18 -4.80
CA GLU A 282 3.67 -29.22 -3.54
C GLU A 282 3.75 -30.61 -2.88
N LYS A 283 3.65 -31.68 -3.67
CA LYS A 283 3.81 -33.06 -3.18
C LYS A 283 5.20 -33.28 -2.57
N LYS A 284 6.27 -32.90 -3.28
CA LYS A 284 7.65 -32.99 -2.78
C LYS A 284 7.88 -32.11 -1.55
N TYR A 285 7.23 -30.95 -1.49
CA TYR A 285 7.31 -30.04 -0.35
C TYR A 285 6.73 -30.69 0.92
N PHE A 286 5.55 -31.30 0.84
CA PHE A 286 4.95 -32.00 1.97
C PHE A 286 5.75 -33.24 2.40
N GLN A 287 6.31 -33.99 1.44
CA GLN A 287 7.21 -35.10 1.74
C GLN A 287 8.42 -34.61 2.54
N ARG A 288 9.11 -33.56 2.07
CA ARG A 288 10.25 -32.98 2.76
C ARG A 288 9.91 -32.41 4.14
N LEU A 289 8.72 -31.81 4.31
CA LEU A 289 8.26 -31.33 5.60
C LEU A 289 8.06 -32.48 6.60
N ASN A 290 7.46 -33.58 6.13
CA ASN A 290 7.24 -34.78 6.95
C ASN A 290 8.56 -35.49 7.28
N GLU A 291 9.48 -35.59 6.32
CA GLU A 291 10.83 -36.10 6.53
C GLU A 291 11.58 -35.29 7.58
N ARG A 292 11.56 -33.95 7.48
CA ARG A 292 12.19 -33.08 8.47
C ARG A 292 11.62 -33.31 9.87
N ARG A 293 10.28 -33.37 10.00
CA ARG A 293 9.62 -33.63 11.29
C ARG A 293 9.99 -35.01 11.84
N ARG A 294 10.00 -36.04 11.00
CA ARG A 294 10.44 -37.39 11.38
C ARG A 294 11.88 -37.42 11.84
N ASN A 295 12.79 -36.79 11.10
CA ASN A 295 14.20 -36.77 11.45
C ASN A 295 14.43 -36.01 12.76
N THR A 296 13.71 -34.91 13.01
CA THR A 296 13.80 -34.19 14.30
C THR A 296 13.30 -35.06 15.46
N ALA A 297 12.18 -35.77 15.28
CA ALA A 297 11.67 -36.68 16.32
C ALA A 297 12.65 -37.84 16.57
N ALA A 298 13.14 -38.49 15.51
CA ALA A 298 14.12 -39.57 15.61
C ALA A 298 15.43 -39.09 16.25
N SER A 299 15.91 -37.88 15.90
CA SER A 299 17.11 -37.31 16.54
C SER A 299 16.90 -37.02 18.02
N TYR A 300 15.69 -36.61 18.41
CA TYR A 300 15.35 -36.38 19.81
C TYR A 300 15.30 -37.70 20.57
N GLU A 301 14.60 -38.70 20.03
CA GLU A 301 14.54 -40.06 20.60
C GLU A 301 15.95 -40.64 20.77
N TRP A 302 16.81 -40.55 19.75
CA TRP A 302 18.20 -41.00 19.83
C TRP A 302 19.03 -40.22 20.84
N SER A 303 18.80 -38.91 21.01
CA SER A 303 19.53 -38.10 21.98
C SER A 303 19.14 -38.39 23.43
N VAL A 304 17.93 -38.91 23.66
CA VAL A 304 17.40 -39.21 24.99
C VAL A 304 17.72 -40.65 25.40
N ASP A 305 17.93 -41.57 24.45
CA ASP A 305 18.16 -43.00 24.73
C ASP A 305 19.50 -43.30 25.46
N ASP A 306 20.48 -42.38 25.37
CA ASP A 306 21.80 -42.50 26.03
C ASP A 306 21.96 -41.58 27.27
N MET A 307 20.85 -41.01 27.79
CA MET A 307 20.79 -40.22 29.04
C MET A 307 20.01 -40.96 30.13
#